data_AF-A0A7Y4JU10-F1
#
_entry.id   AF-A0A7Y4JU10-F1
#
_cell.length_a   1.000
_cell.length_b   1.000
_cell.length_c   1.000
_cell.angle_alpha   90.00
_cell.angle_beta   90.00
_cell.angle_gamma   90.00
#
_symmetry.space_group_name_H-M   'P 1'
#
loop_
_entity.id
_entity.type
_entity.pdbx_description
1 polymer ?
#
loop_
_entity_poly.entity_id
_entity_poly.type
_entity_poly.pdbx_seq_one_letter_code
_entity_poly.pdbx_strand_id
1 'polypeptide(L)'
;HLPPRVRGQAREGPLPFNEHLAFKDAKEQLLENFEREYVTSVLTRCEGNLSRAARESGLHRKSIERLVKKYQLDAKGLKPR
;
A
#
# COMPACT_ATOMS: atom_id res chain seq x y z
N HIS A 1 -21.42 -14.10 8.92
CA HIS A 1 -19.98 -14.10 9.30
C HIS A 1 -19.15 -13.76 8.07
N LEU A 2 -18.40 -12.65 8.11
CA LEU A 2 -17.51 -12.25 7.01
C LEU A 2 -16.19 -13.04 7.09
N PRO A 3 -15.58 -13.39 5.94
CA PRO A 3 -14.35 -14.17 5.91
C PRO A 3 -13.17 -13.41 6.54
N PRO A 4 -12.20 -14.11 7.16
CA PRO A 4 -11.03 -13.52 7.85
C PRO A 4 -10.15 -12.64 6.96
N ARG A 5 -10.34 -12.69 5.63
CA ARG A 5 -9.67 -11.80 4.64
C ARG A 5 -10.04 -10.32 4.80
N VAL A 6 -11.15 -10.00 5.49
CA VAL A 6 -11.61 -8.61 5.71
C VAL A 6 -11.13 -8.06 7.08
N ARG A 7 -10.38 -8.85 7.86
CA ARG A 7 -9.80 -8.37 9.11
C ARG A 7 -8.50 -7.62 8.81
N GLY A 8 -8.59 -6.59 7.97
CA GLY A 8 -7.53 -5.61 7.83
C GLY A 8 -7.24 -5.03 9.20
N GLN A 9 -5.98 -4.99 9.59
CA GLN A 9 -5.56 -4.18 10.72
C GLN A 9 -5.99 -2.75 10.41
N ALA A 10 -7.10 -2.31 10.98
CA ALA A 10 -7.51 -0.92 10.90
C ALA A 10 -6.42 -0.16 11.66
N ARG A 11 -5.50 0.46 10.93
CA ARG A 11 -4.67 1.50 11.54
C ARG A 11 -5.65 2.60 11.93
N GLU A 12 -5.87 2.74 13.23
CA GLU A 12 -6.76 3.75 13.80
C GLU A 12 -6.11 5.13 13.58
N GLY A 13 -6.58 5.84 12.55
CA GLY A 13 -6.20 7.23 12.29
C GLY A 13 -6.40 7.62 10.82
N PRO A 14 -6.82 8.87 10.52
CA PRO A 14 -6.82 9.38 9.16
C PRO A 14 -5.38 9.43 8.61
N LEU A 15 -5.21 9.17 7.31
CA LEU A 15 -3.92 9.35 6.66
C LEU A 15 -3.49 10.82 6.79
N PRO A 16 -2.24 11.12 7.17
CA PRO A 16 -1.79 12.48 7.33
C PRO A 16 -1.76 13.18 5.96
N PHE A 17 -2.40 14.35 5.90
CA PHE A 17 -2.33 15.31 4.79
C PHE A 17 -2.14 16.71 5.36
N ASN A 18 -1.58 17.61 4.57
CA ASN A 18 -1.33 18.98 5.01
C ASN A 18 -2.48 19.91 4.58
N GLU A 19 -3.26 20.39 5.56
CA GLU A 19 -4.41 21.30 5.35
C GLU A 19 -4.00 22.70 4.87
N HIS A 20 -2.72 23.05 5.03
CA HIS A 20 -2.18 24.35 4.59
C HIS A 20 -1.76 24.38 3.12
N LEU A 21 -1.81 23.24 2.42
CA LEU A 21 -1.49 23.17 0.99
C LEU A 21 -2.73 23.40 0.13
N ALA A 22 -2.53 23.74 -1.14
CA ALA A 22 -3.61 23.75 -2.11
C ALA A 22 -4.25 22.36 -2.19
N PHE A 23 -5.56 22.30 -2.42
CA PHE A 23 -6.32 21.06 -2.48
C PHE A 23 -5.68 19.99 -3.39
N LYS A 24 -5.10 20.42 -4.51
CA LYS A 24 -4.40 19.52 -5.45
C LYS A 24 -3.18 18.86 -4.81
N ASP A 25 -2.34 19.63 -4.14
CA ASP A 25 -1.11 19.14 -3.49
C ASP A 25 -1.44 18.31 -2.24
N ALA A 26 -2.42 18.74 -1.45
CA ALA A 26 -2.90 17.98 -0.29
C ALA A 26 -3.47 16.61 -0.71
N LYS A 27 -4.24 16.57 -1.80
CA LYS A 27 -4.75 15.33 -2.39
C LYS A 27 -3.63 14.44 -2.92
N GLU A 28 -2.60 15.01 -3.55
CA GLU A 28 -1.48 14.25 -4.07
C GLU A 28 -0.66 13.60 -2.94
N GLN A 29 -0.41 14.33 -1.85
CA GLN A 29 0.24 13.76 -0.65
C GLN A 29 -0.59 12.66 0.00
N LEU A 30 -1.90 12.86 0.11
CA LEU A 30 -2.81 11.85 0.65
C LEU A 30 -2.77 10.58 -0.21
N LEU A 31 -2.81 10.74 -1.54
CA LEU A 31 -2.76 9.63 -2.47
C LEU A 31 -1.41 8.90 -2.40
N GLU A 32 -0.31 9.64 -2.31
CA GLU A 32 1.02 9.06 -2.17
C GLU A 32 1.16 8.23 -0.88
N ASN A 33 0.71 8.78 0.25
CA ASN A 33 0.71 8.07 1.53
C ASN A 33 -0.15 6.81 1.47
N PHE A 34 -1.33 6.90 0.87
CA PHE A 34 -2.21 5.76 0.62
C PHE A 34 -1.52 4.69 -0.23
N GLU A 35 -0.95 5.07 -1.38
CA GLU A 35 -0.32 4.13 -2.31
C GLU A 35 0.83 3.38 -1.65
N ARG A 36 1.70 4.10 -0.91
CA ARG A 36 2.82 3.51 -0.18
C ARG A 36 2.35 2.50 0.86
N GLU A 37 1.35 2.87 1.66
CA GLU A 37 0.82 2.01 2.72
C GLU A 37 0.11 0.78 2.15
N TYR A 38 -0.71 0.97 1.12
CA TYR A 38 -1.42 -0.11 0.44
C TYR A 38 -0.46 -1.15 -0.13
N VAL A 39 0.53 -0.71 -0.91
CA VAL A 39 1.51 -1.60 -1.54
C VAL A 39 2.35 -2.30 -0.48
N THR A 40 2.76 -1.61 0.58
CA THR A 40 3.50 -2.22 1.70
C THR A 40 2.67 -3.32 2.38
N SER A 41 1.38 -3.06 2.65
CA SER A 41 0.47 -4.02 3.28
C SER A 41 0.27 -5.27 2.42
N VAL A 42 -0.02 -5.09 1.13
CA VAL A 42 -0.21 -6.20 0.19
C VAL A 42 1.08 -7.03 0.04
N LEU A 43 2.24 -6.36 -0.07
CA LEU A 43 3.52 -7.05 -0.18
C LEU A 43 3.86 -7.84 1.09
N THR A 44 3.58 -7.28 2.26
CA THR A 44 3.81 -7.95 3.55
C THR A 44 2.95 -9.21 3.66
N ARG A 45 1.65 -9.14 3.29
CA ARG A 45 0.74 -10.31 3.24
C ARG A 45 1.19 -11.37 2.24
N CYS A 46 1.80 -10.92 1.15
CA CYS A 46 2.32 -11.78 0.09
C CYS A 46 3.77 -12.21 0.30
N GLU A 47 4.40 -11.88 1.43
CA GLU A 47 5.79 -12.22 1.75
C GLU A 47 6.77 -11.76 0.65
N GLY A 48 6.50 -10.60 0.05
CA GLY A 48 7.29 -10.06 -1.05
C GLY A 48 6.99 -10.63 -2.44
N ASN A 49 6.03 -11.54 -2.55
CA ASN A 49 5.68 -12.15 -3.83
C ASN A 49 4.87 -11.18 -4.70
N LEU A 50 5.55 -10.51 -5.64
CA LEU A 50 4.95 -9.55 -6.57
C LEU A 50 3.79 -10.14 -7.40
N SER A 51 3.87 -11.41 -7.78
CA SER A 51 2.82 -12.08 -8.57
C SER A 51 1.57 -12.36 -7.72
N ARG A 52 1.76 -12.75 -6.46
CA ARG A 52 0.67 -12.95 -5.50
C ARG A 52 0.03 -11.60 -5.14
N ALA A 53 0.86 -10.57 -4.89
CA ALA A 53 0.44 -9.20 -4.62
C ALA A 53 -0.43 -8.63 -5.74
N ALA A 54 0.01 -8.78 -7.00
CA ALA A 54 -0.75 -8.36 -8.17
C ALA A 54 -2.13 -9.02 -8.27
N ARG A 55 -2.20 -10.34 -7.99
CA ARG A 55 -3.47 -11.09 -8.00
C ARG A 55 -4.39 -10.66 -6.87
N GLU A 56 -3.85 -10.45 -5.67
CA GLU A 56 -4.63 -10.07 -4.49
C GLU A 56 -5.13 -8.62 -4.57
N SER A 57 -4.31 -7.71 -5.11
CA SER A 57 -4.67 -6.31 -5.26
C SER A 57 -5.50 -6.02 -6.52
N GLY A 58 -5.61 -6.97 -7.45
CA GLY A 58 -6.17 -6.74 -8.78
C GLY A 58 -5.35 -5.78 -9.65
N LEU A 59 -4.13 -5.45 -9.24
CA LEU A 59 -3.23 -4.56 -9.99
C LEU A 59 -2.34 -5.39 -10.90
N HIS A 60 -1.93 -4.81 -12.04
CA HIS A 60 -0.94 -5.47 -12.88
C HIS A 60 0.42 -5.55 -12.17
N ARG A 61 1.16 -6.64 -12.35
CA ARG A 61 2.49 -6.82 -11.73
C ARG A 61 3.43 -5.66 -12.03
N LYS A 62 3.42 -5.12 -13.25
CA LYS A 62 4.22 -3.94 -13.62
C LYS A 62 3.85 -2.70 -12.80
N SER A 63 2.58 -2.53 -12.43
CA SER A 63 2.13 -1.42 -11.59
C SER A 63 2.68 -1.57 -10.17
N ILE A 64 2.58 -2.76 -9.58
CA ILE A 64 3.19 -3.06 -8.28
C ILE A 64 4.71 -2.82 -8.33
N GLU A 65 5.40 -3.31 -9.37
CA GLU A 65 6.85 -3.11 -9.50
C GLU A 65 7.25 -1.64 -9.61
N ARG A 66 6.46 -0.82 -10.33
CA ARG A 66 6.66 0.63 -10.40
C ARG A 66 6.46 1.30 -9.04
N LEU A 67 5.41 0.93 -8.30
CA LEU A 67 5.13 1.47 -6.97
C LEU A 67 6.22 1.09 -5.96
N VAL A 68 6.69 -0.16 -6.01
CA VAL A 68 7.82 -0.65 -5.22
C VAL A 68 9.09 0.17 -5.48
N LYS A 69 9.39 0.43 -6.75
CA LYS A 69 10.54 1.26 -7.14
C LYS A 69 10.35 2.73 -6.75
N LYS A 70 9.16 3.29 -6.97
CA LYS A 70 8.82 4.69 -6.63
C LYS A 70 9.03 4.94 -5.14
N TYR A 71 8.58 4.02 -4.29
CA TYR A 71 8.62 4.15 -2.83
C TYR A 71 9.81 3.44 -2.18
N GLN A 72 10.75 2.91 -2.97
CA GLN A 72 11.95 2.21 -2.50
C GLN A 72 11.63 1.11 -1.46
N LEU A 73 10.54 0.39 -1.69
CA LEU A 73 10.09 -0.69 -0.80
C LEU A 73 10.93 -1.94 -1.04
N ASP A 74 11.51 -2.52 0.01
CA ASP A 74 12.21 -3.79 -0.13
C ASP A 74 11.21 -4.95 -0.04
N ALA A 75 10.76 -5.44 -1.20
CA ALA A 75 9.79 -6.52 -1.25
C ALA A 75 10.28 -7.79 -0.52
N LYS A 76 11.59 -8.08 -0.48
CA LYS A 76 12.14 -9.29 0.14
C LYS A 76 12.32 -9.18 1.66
N GLY A 77 12.45 -7.97 2.19
CA GLY A 77 12.63 -7.66 3.61
C GLY A 77 11.33 -7.44 4.37
N LEU A 78 10.21 -7.27 3.67
CA LEU A 78 8.86 -7.15 4.23
C LEU A 78 8.34 -8.53 4.68
N LYS A 79 8.96 -9.10 5.71
CA LYS A 79 8.45 -10.25 6.44
C LYS A 79 7.56 -9.75 7.59
N PRO A 80 6.33 -10.25 7.77
CA PRO A 80 5.59 -10.00 8.99
C PRO A 80 6.40 -10.55 10.17
N ARG A 81 6.70 -9.70 11.15
CA ARG A 81 7.31 -10.10 12.42
C ARG A 81 6.30 -10.83 13.30
#